data_AF-A0A8T4J9N3-F1
#
_entry.id   AF-A0A8T4J9N3-F1
#
_cell.length_a   1.000
_cell.length_b   1.000
_cell.length_c   1.000
_cell.angle_alpha   90.00
_cell.angle_beta   90.00
_cell.angle_gamma   90.00
#
_symmetry.space_group_name_H-M   'P 1'
#
loop_
_entity.id
_entity.type
_entity.pdbx_description
1 polymer ?
#
loop_
_entity_poly.entity_id
_entity_poly.type
_entity_poly.pdbx_seq_one_letter_code
_entity_poly.pdbx_strand_id
1 'polypeptide(L)' 'MNTAKNEVQSLLKKLPDDCTIEDIQYHLYVIEKVQRGIGRAKEEGTISQEEVDKRFGKWTTK' A
#
# COMPACT_ATOMS: atom_id res chain seq x y z
N MET A 1 1.63 -17.86 -8.15
CA MET A 1 1.32 -17.46 -6.76
C MET A 1 2.61 -16.97 -6.14
N ASN A 2 2.77 -15.67 -5.91
CA ASN A 2 3.96 -15.18 -5.23
C ASN A 2 3.77 -15.44 -3.73
N THR A 3 4.71 -16.11 -3.09
CA THR A 3 4.65 -16.31 -1.65
C THR A 3 5.10 -15.03 -0.95
N ALA A 4 4.70 -14.83 0.31
CA ALA A 4 5.22 -13.72 1.12
C ALA A 4 6.75 -13.68 1.11
N LYS A 5 7.41 -14.86 1.13
CA LYS A 5 8.86 -14.98 1.03
C LYS A 5 9.42 -14.41 -0.28
N ASN A 6 8.82 -14.74 -1.42
CA ASN A 6 9.29 -14.27 -2.72
C ASN A 6 9.12 -12.74 -2.88
N GLU A 7 8.06 -12.17 -2.30
CA GLU A 7 7.83 -10.73 -2.28
C GLU A 7 8.88 -10.00 -1.45
N VAL A 8 9.17 -10.51 -0.25
CA VAL A 8 10.25 -9.99 0.60
C VAL A 8 11.60 -10.09 -0.12
N GLN A 9 11.91 -11.23 -0.74
CA GLN A 9 13.15 -11.36 -1.51
C GLN A 9 13.24 -10.38 -2.68
N SER A 10 12.11 -10.10 -3.35
CA SER A 10 12.06 -9.13 -4.45
C SER A 10 12.21 -7.69 -3.97
N LEU A 11 11.69 -7.38 -2.78
CA LEU A 11 11.90 -6.11 -2.10
C LEU A 11 13.38 -5.93 -1.76
N LEU A 12 13.99 -6.91 -1.08
CA LEU A 12 15.40 -6.84 -0.66
C LEU A 12 16.36 -6.65 -1.83
N LYS A 13 16.06 -7.22 -3.01
CA LYS A 13 16.86 -7.00 -4.23
C LYS A 13 16.83 -5.56 -4.78
N LYS A 14 15.87 -4.74 -4.35
CA LYS A 14 15.68 -3.35 -4.81
C LYS A 14 16.15 -2.32 -3.81
N LEU A 15 16.36 -2.73 -2.56
CA LEU A 15 16.84 -1.83 -1.51
C LEU A 15 18.34 -1.66 -1.64
N PRO A 16 18.87 -0.48 -1.29
CA PRO A 16 20.31 -0.26 -1.25
C PRO A 16 20.92 -1.04 -0.07
N ASP A 17 22.22 -1.34 -0.17
CA ASP A 17 22.93 -2.12 0.86
C ASP A 17 23.03 -1.40 2.21
N ASP A 18 22.89 -0.07 2.22
CA ASP A 18 22.89 0.79 3.42
C ASP A 18 21.50 1.00 4.02
N CYS A 19 20.47 0.31 3.51
CA CYS A 19 19.13 0.41 4.07
C CYS A 19 19.06 -0.06 5.53
N THR A 20 18.22 0.63 6.30
CA THR A 20 17.98 0.31 7.69
C THR A 20 16.87 -0.72 7.84
N ILE A 21 16.73 -1.28 9.05
CA ILE A 21 15.61 -2.17 9.35
C ILE A 21 14.28 -1.42 9.25
N GLU A 22 14.25 -0.15 9.63
CA GLU A 22 13.12 0.76 9.53
C GLU A 22 12.67 0.95 8.08
N ASP A 23 13.62 1.07 7.14
CA ASP A 23 13.31 1.16 5.70
C ASP A 23 12.60 -0.11 5.22
N ILE A 24 13.16 -1.28 5.55
CA ILE A 24 12.56 -2.58 5.20
C ILE A 24 11.15 -2.68 5.77
N GLN A 25 10.96 -2.32 7.04
CA GLN A 25 9.64 -2.34 7.69
C GLN A 25 8.65 -1.40 7.01
N TYR A 26 9.07 -0.18 6.67
CA TYR A 26 8.22 0.78 5.98
C TYR A 26 7.77 0.25 4.62
N HIS A 27 8.68 -0.31 3.84
CA HIS A 27 8.35 -0.90 2.54
C HIS A 27 7.35 -2.07 2.67
N LEU A 28 7.55 -2.95 3.66
CA LEU A 28 6.61 -4.04 3.92
C LEU A 28 5.22 -3.53 4.32
N TYR A 29 5.16 -2.50 5.17
CA TYR A 29 3.91 -1.86 5.55
C TYR A 29 3.16 -1.31 4.33
N VAL A 30 3.84 -0.59 3.44
CA VAL A 30 3.22 -0.02 2.23
C VAL A 30 2.72 -1.12 1.30
N ILE A 31 3.52 -2.16 1.05
CA ILE A 31 3.11 -3.31 0.23
C ILE A 31 1.83 -3.93 0.79
N GLU A 32 1.80 -4.20 2.10
CA GLU A 32 0.63 -4.78 2.76
C GLU A 32 -0.61 -3.88 2.61
N LYS A 33 -0.46 -2.57 2.83
CA LYS A 33 -1.57 -1.62 2.69
C LYS A 33 -2.14 -1.58 1.28
N VAL A 34 -1.28 -1.62 0.26
CA VAL A 34 -1.69 -1.68 -1.14
C VAL A 34 -2.43 -2.98 -1.43
N GLN A 35 -1.88 -4.14 -1.03
CA GLN A 35 -2.52 -5.44 -1.27
C GLN A 35 -3.89 -5.54 -0.59
N ARG A 36 -3.99 -5.09 0.67
CA ARG A 36 -5.27 -5.00 1.39
C ARG A 36 -6.26 -4.08 0.66
N GLY A 37 -5.78 -2.93 0.16
CA GLY A 37 -6.60 -2.00 -0.63
C GLY A 37 -7.15 -2.64 -1.91
N ILE A 38 -6.30 -3.37 -2.65
CA ILE A 38 -6.69 -4.11 -3.86
C ILE A 38 -7.72 -5.20 -3.51
N GLY A 39 -7.53 -5.92 -2.41
CA GLY A 39 -8.46 -6.94 -1.92
C GLY A 39 -9.85 -6.35 -1.67
N ARG A 40 -9.94 -5.29 -0.85
CA ARG A 40 -11.21 -4.60 -0.60
C ARG A 40 -11.85 -4.05 -1.86
N ALA A 41 -11.08 -3.46 -2.78
CA ALA A 41 -11.63 -2.95 -4.03
C ALA A 41 -12.30 -4.05 -4.88
N LYS A 42 -11.80 -5.29 -4.80
CA LYS A 42 -12.40 -6.46 -5.47
C LYS A 42 -13.63 -6.99 -4.73
N GLU A 43 -13.60 -7.03 -3.41
CA GLU A 43 -14.66 -7.62 -2.57
C GLU A 43 -15.82 -6.65 -2.29
N GLU A 44 -15.50 -5.40 -1.96
CA GLU A 44 -16.42 -4.35 -1.53
C GLU A 44 -16.75 -3.35 -2.66
N GLY A 45 -15.97 -3.36 -3.75
CA GLY A 45 -16.11 -2.43 -4.86
C GLY A 45 -15.34 -1.12 -4.67
N THR A 46 -15.55 -0.17 -5.59
CA THR A 46 -14.91 1.14 -5.59
C THR A 46 -15.93 2.26 -5.74
N ILE A 47 -15.53 3.50 -5.44
CA ILE A 47 -16.34 4.71 -5.60
C ILE A 47 -15.71 5.65 -6.62
N SER A 48 -16.51 6.56 -7.18
CA SER A 48 -16.02 7.59 -8.11
C SER A 48 -15.16 8.63 -7.39
N GLN A 49 -14.30 9.32 -8.14
CA GLN A 49 -13.49 10.43 -7.63
C GLN A 49 -14.36 11.53 -6.99
N GLU A 50 -15.51 11.86 -7.58
CA GLU A 50 -16.43 12.86 -7.04
C GLU A 50 -16.95 12.48 -5.64
N GLU A 51 -17.28 11.21 -5.43
CA GLU A 51 -17.74 10.71 -4.14
C GLU A 51 -16.60 10.70 -3.10
N VAL A 52 -15.37 10.42 -3.52
CA VAL A 52 -14.17 10.60 -2.66
C VAL A 52 -14.05 12.05 -2.22
N ASP A 53 -14.05 13.01 -3.15
CA ASP A 53 -13.86 14.44 -2.85
C ASP A 53 -14.92 14.94 -1.88
N LYS A 54 -16.18 14.52 -2.06
CA LYS A 54 -17.30 14.85 -1.17
C LYS A 54 -17.12 14.29 0.25
N ARG A 55 -16.56 13.09 0.40
CA ARG A 55 -16.26 12.48 1.70
C ARG A 55 -15.11 13.18 2.41
N PHE A 56 -14.03 13.46 1.69
CA PHE A 56 -12.82 14.08 2.25
C PHE A 56 -12.97 15.59 2.51
N GLY A 57 -13.91 16.26 1.85
CA GLY A 57 -14.21 17.69 2.05
C GLY A 57 -14.57 18.09 3.49
N LYS A 58 -14.88 17.14 4.38
CA LYS A 58 -15.08 17.40 5.82
C LYS A 58 -13.77 17.65 6.58
N TRP A 59 -12.63 17.24 6.01
CA TRP A 59 -11.32 17.29 6.65
C TRP A 59 -10.30 18.10 5.86
N THR A 60 -10.55 18.34 4.57
CA THR A 60 -9.74 19.23 3.75
C THR A 60 -10.35 20.63 3.77
N THR A 61 -9.83 21.51 4.63
CA THR A 61 -10.15 22.94 4.57
C THR A 61 -9.52 23.53 3.30
N LYS A 62 -10.27 24.34 2.55
CA LYS A 62 -9.72 25.15 1.46
C LYS A 62 -8.78 26.23 1.97
#